data_AF-A0A106QCX4-F1
#
_entry.id   AF-A0A106QCX4-F1
#
_cell.length_a   1.000
_cell.length_b   1.000
_cell.length_c   1.000
_cell.angle_alpha   90.00
_cell.angle_beta   90.00
_cell.angle_gamma   90.00
#
_symmetry.space_group_name_H-M   'P 1'
#
loop_
_entity.id
_entity.type
_entity.pdbx_description
1 polymer ?
#
loop_
_entity_poly.entity_id
_entity_poly.type
_entity_poly.pdbx_seq_one_letter_code
_entity_poly.pdbx_strand_id
1 'polypeptide(L)'
;MQAILNPKLDHPAYHESVALPKYNGKVTVFQATSSTDAAKVLCQVNPDWTDADHLTLASLHATESAKQLMRHNVLLDAAALETFGRPYHVSDYRISAIACAEFSEEHKTELRKAAHARTYHDVVARAHLTAARRRKRM
;
A
#
# COMPACT_ATOMS: atom_id res chain seq x y z
N MET A 1 7.11 0.73 15.25
CA MET A 1 6.34 0.10 14.14
C MET A 1 7.34 -0.28 13.07
N GLN A 2 7.31 -1.51 12.55
CA GLN A 2 8.14 -1.87 11.38
C GLN A 2 7.73 -1.01 10.19
N ALA A 3 8.69 -0.54 9.40
CA ALA A 3 8.42 0.21 8.19
C ALA A 3 7.63 -0.68 7.21
N ILE A 4 6.36 -0.30 6.95
CA ILE A 4 5.45 -1.04 6.06
C ILE A 4 5.82 -0.77 4.59
N LEU A 5 6.32 0.42 4.30
CA LEU A 5 6.84 0.78 2.98
C LEU A 5 8.33 0.40 2.83
N ASN A 6 8.75 0.23 1.58
CA ASN A 6 10.16 0.20 1.23
C ASN A 6 10.86 1.46 1.76
N PRO A 7 11.90 1.37 2.60
CA PRO A 7 12.54 2.55 3.22
C PRO A 7 13.09 3.57 2.22
N LYS A 8 13.43 3.16 1.00
CA LYS A 8 13.89 4.07 -0.07
C LYS A 8 12.76 4.88 -0.71
N LEU A 9 11.52 4.40 -0.57
CA LEU A 9 10.33 5.07 -1.10
C LEU A 9 9.48 5.67 0.02
N ASP A 10 9.76 5.39 1.28
CA ASP A 10 9.02 5.95 2.40
C ASP A 10 9.43 7.42 2.60
N HIS A 11 8.45 8.32 2.46
CA HIS A 11 8.66 9.76 2.52
C HIS A 11 7.86 10.37 3.68
N PRO A 12 8.40 11.31 4.46
CA PRO A 12 7.69 11.94 5.58
C PRO A 12 6.31 12.50 5.20
N ALA A 13 6.18 13.01 3.97
CA ALA A 13 4.92 13.55 3.45
C ALA A 13 3.74 12.56 3.46
N TYR A 14 3.99 11.25 3.47
CA TYR A 14 2.91 10.25 3.52
C TYR A 14 2.27 10.14 4.90
N HIS A 15 3.02 10.51 5.93
CA HIS A 15 2.64 10.38 7.34
C HIS A 15 2.16 11.69 7.94
N GLU A 16 2.39 12.80 7.25
CA GLU A 16 1.92 14.11 7.71
C GLU A 16 0.40 14.20 7.63
N SER A 17 -0.20 14.66 8.73
CA SER A 17 -1.65 14.77 8.86
C SER A 17 -2.11 16.18 8.51
N VAL A 18 -3.04 16.31 7.57
CA VAL A 18 -3.64 17.60 7.18
C VAL A 18 -5.14 17.60 7.40
N ALA A 19 -5.70 18.79 7.62
CA ALA A 19 -7.15 18.95 7.68
C ALA A 19 -7.71 19.04 6.25
N LEU A 20 -8.67 18.18 5.91
CA LEU A 20 -9.40 18.24 4.64
C LEU A 20 -10.89 18.47 4.91
N PRO A 21 -11.60 19.17 3.99
CA PRO A 21 -13.05 19.27 4.07
C PRO A 21 -13.69 17.88 4.11
N LYS A 22 -14.78 17.73 4.88
CA LYS A 22 -15.57 16.48 5.08
C LYS A 22 -14.92 15.42 5.96
N TYR A 23 -13.74 15.68 6.53
CA TYR A 23 -13.17 14.85 7.58
C TYR A 23 -13.37 15.51 8.94
N ASN A 24 -13.79 14.71 9.94
CA ASN A 24 -13.96 15.18 11.32
C ASN A 24 -12.63 15.39 12.06
N GLY A 25 -11.51 15.02 11.45
CA GLY A 25 -10.16 15.14 12.00
C GLY A 25 -9.12 15.26 10.90
N LYS A 26 -7.85 15.40 11.30
CA LYS A 26 -6.73 15.40 10.35
C LYS A 26 -6.53 14.00 9.78
N VAL A 27 -6.15 13.93 8.51
CA VAL A 27 -5.88 12.68 7.81
C VAL A 27 -4.54 12.70 7.11
N THR A 28 -3.91 11.53 7.08
CA THR A 28 -2.71 11.25 6.27
C THR A 28 -3.08 10.69 4.91
N VAL A 29 -2.08 10.47 4.05
CA VAL A 29 -2.25 9.82 2.74
C VAL A 29 -2.88 8.42 2.89
N PHE A 30 -2.54 7.69 3.96
CA PHE A 30 -3.07 6.34 4.21
C PHE A 30 -4.47 6.32 4.83
N GLN A 31 -4.88 7.41 5.49
CA GLN A 31 -6.18 7.51 6.16
C GLN A 31 -7.25 8.15 5.27
N ALA A 32 -6.85 8.81 4.19
CA ALA A 32 -7.78 9.36 3.22
C ALA A 32 -8.64 8.25 2.57
N THR A 33 -9.93 8.50 2.45
CA THR A 33 -10.91 7.53 1.94
C THR A 33 -10.85 7.33 0.42
N SER A 34 -10.21 8.25 -0.30
CA SER A 34 -10.10 8.21 -1.76
C SER A 34 -8.70 8.65 -2.22
N SER A 35 -8.27 8.15 -3.38
CA SER A 35 -7.01 8.59 -4.01
C SER A 35 -7.03 10.08 -4.35
N THR A 36 -8.21 10.64 -4.59
CA THR A 36 -8.43 12.07 -4.81
C THR A 36 -8.11 12.89 -3.58
N ASP A 37 -8.50 12.44 -2.39
CA ASP A 37 -8.18 13.15 -1.15
C ASP A 37 -6.73 12.92 -0.74
N ALA A 38 -6.23 11.69 -0.87
CA ALA A 38 -4.82 11.38 -0.66
C ALA A 38 -3.90 12.25 -1.54
N ALA A 39 -4.28 12.49 -2.79
CA ALA A 39 -3.55 13.39 -3.69
C ALA A 39 -3.56 14.85 -3.21
N LYS A 40 -4.67 15.33 -2.59
CA LYS A 40 -4.70 16.68 -1.99
C LYS A 40 -3.70 16.77 -0.85
N VAL A 41 -3.65 15.74 0.01
CA VAL A 41 -2.67 15.67 1.11
C VAL A 41 -1.26 15.78 0.56
N LEU A 42 -0.90 14.96 -0.44
CA LEU A 42 0.44 14.99 -1.05
C LEU A 42 0.80 16.37 -1.60
N CYS A 43 -0.10 17.00 -2.37
CA CYS A 43 0.16 18.31 -2.96
C CYS A 43 0.25 19.43 -1.92
N GLN A 44 -0.47 19.31 -0.80
CA GLN A 44 -0.44 20.31 0.27
C GLN A 44 0.82 20.19 1.13
N VAL A 45 1.22 18.95 1.44
CA VAL A 45 2.39 18.66 2.28
C VAL A 45 3.70 18.83 1.52
N ASN A 46 3.72 18.46 0.24
CA ASN A 46 4.89 18.60 -0.60
C ASN A 46 4.54 19.28 -1.94
N PRO A 47 4.49 20.63 -1.95
CA PRO A 47 4.18 21.38 -3.16
C PRO A 47 5.27 21.29 -4.22
N ASP A 48 6.52 21.01 -3.82
CA ASP A 48 7.71 21.07 -4.69
C ASP A 48 7.79 19.91 -5.68
N TRP A 49 7.09 18.81 -5.43
CA TRP A 49 7.04 17.70 -6.38
C TRP A 49 6.38 18.14 -7.69
N THR A 50 7.08 17.87 -8.79
CA THR A 50 6.57 18.09 -10.14
C THR A 50 5.64 16.95 -10.57
N ASP A 51 4.93 17.15 -11.68
CA ASP A 51 4.14 16.09 -12.30
C ASP A 51 5.01 14.88 -12.68
N ALA A 52 6.24 15.11 -13.12
CA ALA A 52 7.19 14.06 -13.47
C ALA A 52 7.63 13.26 -12.24
N ASP A 53 7.83 13.94 -11.10
CA ASP A 53 8.15 13.27 -9.83
C ASP A 53 6.99 12.39 -9.37
N HIS A 54 5.76 12.92 -9.44
CA HIS A 54 4.58 12.14 -9.10
C HIS A 54 4.41 10.91 -10.01
N LEU A 55 4.60 11.04 -11.32
CA LEU A 55 4.54 9.89 -12.22
C LEU A 55 5.62 8.84 -11.92
N THR A 56 6.84 9.29 -11.63
CA THR A 56 7.96 8.41 -11.26
C THR A 56 7.67 7.66 -9.97
N LEU A 57 7.27 8.37 -8.90
CA LEU A 57 6.91 7.77 -7.62
C LEU A 57 5.70 6.82 -7.76
N ALA A 58 4.70 7.18 -8.57
CA ALA A 58 3.57 6.29 -8.84
C ALA A 58 4.03 4.96 -9.45
N SER A 59 4.95 5.01 -10.43
CA SER A 59 5.51 3.81 -11.05
C SER A 59 6.30 2.97 -10.05
N LEU A 60 7.18 3.59 -9.26
CA LEU A 60 8.00 2.90 -8.26
C LEU A 60 7.14 2.20 -7.19
N HIS A 61 6.13 2.89 -6.66
CA HIS A 61 5.22 2.29 -5.69
C HIS A 61 4.36 1.19 -6.33
N ALA A 62 3.94 1.32 -7.59
CA ALA A 62 3.22 0.26 -8.30
C ALA A 62 4.09 -1.00 -8.47
N THR A 63 5.37 -0.83 -8.82
CA THR A 63 6.33 -1.93 -8.91
C THR A 63 6.54 -2.63 -7.56
N GLU A 64 6.72 -1.88 -6.47
CA GLU A 64 6.85 -2.48 -5.14
C GLU A 64 5.55 -3.17 -4.70
N SER A 65 4.38 -2.62 -5.00
CA SER A 65 3.09 -3.27 -4.76
C SER A 65 3.00 -4.63 -5.47
N ALA A 66 3.42 -4.70 -6.74
CA ALA A 66 3.46 -5.94 -7.50
C ALA A 66 4.44 -6.96 -6.89
N LYS A 67 5.62 -6.52 -6.43
CA LYS A 67 6.57 -7.38 -5.72
C LYS A 67 5.98 -7.94 -4.42
N GLN A 68 5.29 -7.12 -3.64
CA GLN A 68 4.65 -7.58 -2.39
C GLN A 68 3.48 -8.53 -2.66
N LEU A 69 2.74 -8.35 -3.76
CA LEU A 69 1.73 -9.31 -4.19
C LEU A 69 2.37 -10.66 -4.54
N MET A 70 3.45 -10.66 -5.32
CA MET A 70 4.16 -11.89 -5.66
C MET A 70 4.72 -12.57 -4.41
N ARG A 71 5.37 -11.81 -3.51
CA ARG A 71 5.87 -12.32 -2.23
C ARG A 71 4.75 -12.93 -1.38
N HIS A 72 3.60 -12.26 -1.29
CA HIS A 72 2.45 -12.79 -0.58
C HIS A 72 2.00 -14.14 -1.14
N ASN A 73 1.92 -14.27 -2.46
CA ASN A 73 1.50 -15.53 -3.09
C ASN A 73 2.50 -16.66 -2.83
N VAL A 74 3.81 -16.38 -2.94
CA VAL A 74 4.86 -17.37 -2.63
C VAL A 74 4.79 -17.81 -1.17
N LEU A 75 4.62 -16.87 -0.23
CA LEU A 75 4.47 -17.17 1.19
C LEU A 75 3.22 -18.00 1.47
N LEU A 76 2.12 -17.71 0.77
CA LEU A 76 0.85 -18.40 0.95
C LEU A 76 0.94 -19.84 0.46
N ASP A 77 1.57 -20.05 -0.70
CA ASP A 77 1.79 -21.40 -1.24
C ASP A 77 2.75 -22.20 -0.36
N ALA A 78 3.82 -21.58 0.17
CA ALA A 78 4.73 -22.23 1.10
C ALA A 78 3.99 -22.67 2.38
N ALA A 79 3.21 -21.77 2.99
CA ALA A 79 2.43 -22.08 4.19
C ALA A 79 1.40 -23.19 3.94
N ALA A 80 0.75 -23.19 2.78
CA ALA A 80 -0.21 -24.21 2.39
C ALA A 80 0.43 -25.57 2.10
N LEU A 81 1.59 -25.59 1.44
CA LEU A 81 2.36 -26.81 1.21
C LEU A 81 2.80 -27.44 2.53
N GLU A 82 3.29 -26.64 3.47
CA GLU A 82 3.68 -27.13 4.79
C GLU A 82 2.49 -27.68 5.60
N THR A 83 1.37 -26.95 5.60
CA THR A 83 0.21 -27.28 6.44
C THR A 83 -0.66 -28.38 5.84
N PHE A 84 -0.83 -28.38 4.53
CA PHE A 84 -1.83 -29.19 3.82
C PHE A 84 -1.25 -30.09 2.73
N GLY A 85 0.06 -30.03 2.45
CA GLY A 85 0.70 -30.83 1.39
C GLY A 85 0.30 -30.43 -0.03
N ARG A 86 -0.33 -29.27 -0.23
CA ARG A 86 -0.78 -28.77 -1.54
C ARG A 86 -0.75 -27.25 -1.63
N PRO A 87 -0.61 -26.66 -2.83
CA PRO A 87 -0.72 -25.21 -3.03
C PRO A 87 -2.10 -24.65 -2.63
N TYR A 88 -2.15 -23.35 -2.35
CA TYR A 88 -3.38 -22.70 -1.90
C TYR A 88 -4.24 -22.25 -3.09
N HIS A 89 -5.44 -22.81 -3.24
CA HIS A 89 -6.30 -22.55 -4.41
C HIS A 89 -7.33 -21.40 -4.25
N VAL A 90 -7.41 -20.76 -3.08
CA VAL A 90 -8.44 -19.73 -2.81
C VAL A 90 -7.91 -18.33 -3.14
N SER A 91 -8.54 -17.67 -4.12
CA SER A 91 -8.12 -16.36 -4.66
C SER A 91 -8.81 -15.14 -4.06
N ASP A 92 -10.01 -15.29 -3.49
CA ASP A 92 -10.94 -14.17 -3.38
C ASP A 92 -10.72 -13.23 -2.19
N TYR A 93 -10.01 -13.66 -1.14
CA TYR A 93 -9.78 -12.82 0.03
C TYR A 93 -8.40 -13.06 0.65
N ARG A 94 -7.42 -12.25 0.22
CA ARG A 94 -6.02 -12.30 0.71
C ARG A 94 -5.89 -12.22 2.23
N ILE A 95 -6.76 -11.45 2.90
CA ILE A 95 -6.80 -11.38 4.37
C ILE A 95 -7.43 -12.63 4.98
N SER A 96 -8.45 -13.23 4.34
CA SER A 96 -9.10 -14.45 4.86
C SER A 96 -8.18 -15.67 4.77
N ALA A 97 -7.28 -15.72 3.78
CA ALA A 97 -6.25 -16.75 3.70
C ALA A 97 -5.28 -16.73 4.90
N ILE A 98 -5.03 -15.54 5.49
CA ILE A 98 -4.21 -15.36 6.70
C ILE A 98 -4.95 -15.87 7.95
N ALA A 99 -6.28 -15.88 7.94
CA ALA A 99 -7.10 -16.31 9.08
C ALA A 99 -7.18 -17.84 9.23
N CYS A 100 -6.52 -18.61 8.34
CA CYS A 100 -6.41 -20.07 8.46
C CYS A 100 -5.81 -20.45 9.82
N ALA A 101 -6.56 -21.16 10.66
CA ALA A 101 -6.15 -21.45 12.04
C ALA A 101 -4.89 -22.32 12.08
N GLU A 102 -4.75 -23.20 11.09
CA GLU A 102 -3.72 -24.22 10.92
C GLU A 102 -2.36 -23.63 10.49
N PHE A 103 -2.33 -22.41 9.93
CA PHE A 103 -1.07 -21.75 9.64
C PHE A 103 -0.36 -21.35 10.93
N SER A 104 0.97 -21.54 10.95
CA SER A 104 1.82 -21.04 12.03
C SER A 104 1.72 -19.52 12.17
N GLU A 105 1.91 -19.01 13.38
CA GLU A 105 1.91 -17.55 13.61
C GLU A 105 3.04 -16.83 12.87
N GLU A 106 4.14 -17.52 12.60
CA GLU A 106 5.24 -17.03 11.77
C GLU A 106 4.78 -16.77 10.34
N HIS A 107 4.12 -17.75 9.70
CA HIS A 107 3.54 -17.58 8.37
C HIS A 107 2.50 -16.47 8.32
N LYS A 108 1.57 -16.44 9.29
CA LYS A 108 0.57 -15.38 9.37
C LYS A 108 1.21 -14.01 9.49
N THR A 109 2.28 -13.89 10.28
CA THR A 109 3.00 -12.63 10.47
C THR A 109 3.63 -12.14 9.17
N GLU A 110 4.31 -13.01 8.42
CA GLU A 110 4.90 -12.63 7.13
C GLU A 110 3.83 -12.31 6.07
N LEU A 111 2.74 -13.07 6.03
CA LEU A 111 1.61 -12.79 5.13
C LEU A 111 0.97 -11.43 5.45
N ARG A 112 0.74 -11.11 6.73
CA ARG A 112 0.22 -9.78 7.15
C ARG A 112 1.16 -8.67 6.70
N LYS A 113 2.47 -8.81 6.90
CA LYS A 113 3.45 -7.82 6.45
C LYS A 113 3.36 -7.58 4.95
N ALA A 114 3.38 -8.64 4.13
CA ALA A 114 3.30 -8.52 2.68
C ALA A 114 1.96 -7.90 2.23
N ALA A 115 0.84 -8.29 2.84
CA ALA A 115 -0.48 -7.76 2.53
C ALA A 115 -0.63 -6.27 2.88
N HIS A 116 -0.14 -5.86 4.05
CA HIS A 116 -0.13 -4.45 4.46
C HIS A 116 0.80 -3.62 3.57
N ALA A 117 2.03 -4.09 3.33
CA ALA A 117 2.99 -3.41 2.47
C ALA A 117 2.42 -3.17 1.06
N ARG A 118 1.83 -4.20 0.45
CA ARG A 118 1.14 -4.08 -0.85
C ARG A 118 0.07 -3.00 -0.81
N THR A 119 -0.79 -3.02 0.21
CA THR A 119 -1.89 -2.05 0.35
C THR A 119 -1.36 -0.62 0.45
N TYR A 120 -0.33 -0.39 1.26
CA TYR A 120 0.28 0.93 1.44
C TYR A 120 0.93 1.41 0.13
N HIS A 121 1.67 0.55 -0.56
CA HIS A 121 2.25 0.88 -1.87
C HIS A 121 1.17 1.17 -2.93
N ASP A 122 0.07 0.41 -2.96
CA ASP A 122 -1.04 0.66 -3.90
C ASP A 122 -1.74 2.00 -3.62
N VAL A 123 -1.99 2.33 -2.34
CA VAL A 123 -2.57 3.64 -1.95
C VAL A 123 -1.69 4.79 -2.43
N VAL A 124 -0.39 4.75 -2.14
CA VAL A 124 0.55 5.82 -2.51
C VAL A 124 0.68 5.90 -4.03
N ALA A 125 0.80 4.77 -4.73
CA ALA A 125 0.85 4.76 -6.20
C ALA A 125 -0.35 5.47 -6.83
N ARG A 126 -1.56 5.17 -6.35
CA ARG A 126 -2.80 5.80 -6.83
C ARG A 126 -2.86 7.28 -6.47
N ALA A 127 -2.41 7.67 -5.28
CA ALA A 127 -2.39 9.06 -4.85
C ALA A 127 -1.46 9.90 -5.72
N HIS A 128 -0.24 9.42 -5.99
CA HIS A 128 0.71 10.08 -6.89
C HIS A 128 0.19 10.16 -8.34
N LEU A 129 -0.36 9.06 -8.87
CA LEU A 129 -0.97 9.07 -10.22
C LEU A 129 -2.12 10.08 -10.32
N THR A 130 -2.92 10.20 -9.26
CA THR A 130 -4.02 11.17 -9.19
C THR A 130 -3.48 12.59 -9.10
N ALA A 131 -2.44 12.85 -8.30
CA ALA A 131 -1.79 14.16 -8.16
C ALA A 131 -1.25 14.68 -9.50
N ALA A 132 -0.50 13.84 -10.23
CA ALA A 132 0.04 14.17 -11.55
C ALA A 132 -1.05 14.52 -12.59
N ARG A 133 -2.21 13.85 -12.51
CA ARG A 133 -3.34 14.12 -13.42
C ARG A 133 -4.12 15.38 -13.06
N ARG A 134 -4.10 15.76 -11.78
CA ARG A 134 -4.88 16.91 -11.27
C ARG A 134 -4.25 18.24 -11.64
N ARG A 135 -2.92 18.34 -11.52
CA ARG A 135 -2.17 19.55 -11.89
C ARG A 135 -2.31 19.88 -13.37
N LYS A 136 -2.37 18.88 -14.26
CA LYS A 136 -2.66 19.09 -15.70
C LYS A 136 -4.03 19.70 -16.02
N ARG A 137 -4.97 19.71 -15.08
CA ARG A 137 -6.33 20.26 -15.27
C ARG A 137 -6.52 21.64 -14.63
N MET A 138 -5.50 22.15 -13.93
CA MET A 138 -5.45 23.51 -13.43
C MET A 138 -4.67 24.37 -14.42
#